data_AF-A0A7X0HT43-F1
#
_entry.id   AF-A0A7X0HT43-F1
#
_cell.length_a   1.000
_cell.length_b   1.000
_cell.length_c   1.000
_cell.angle_alpha   90.00
_cell.angle_beta   90.00
_cell.angle_gamma   90.00
#
_symmetry.space_group_name_H-M   'P 1'
#
loop_
_entity.id
_entity.type
_entity.pdbx_description
1 polymer ?
#
loop_
_entity_poly.entity_id
_entity_poly.type
_entity_poly.pdbx_seq_one_letter_code
_entity_poly.pdbx_strand_id
1 'polypeptide(L)'
;MGETNLKKAEKGAWISISAYILLSAIKLTAGKIGHSEALWADGLNNLTDILASAAVLIGLRISQKPPDDNHRYGHSRAETIASLMAALIMFTVGFQVIFQSIQSFYQHDASDPNIMTALVALLSAVFMFAVYVYNLRLSKKLNSKALYSAAQDNRSDALVSVGAAVGILGSYFGLSWLDPLAAVIVGLMICRTAWGIFKEASLDLTDAFEVEKLKELEATINKTPGVKLVKDIKARLHGNRTIVDATIFVEPTLTIVEGHQIAENVEERLIAEHDVQDSNIHIEPQM
;
A
#
# COMPACT_ATOMS: atom_id res chain seq x y z
N MET A 1 -11.15 -4.14 18.02
CA MET A 1 -12.32 -4.62 17.22
C MET A 1 -12.80 -5.93 17.80
N GLY A 2 -14.11 -6.15 17.96
CA GLY A 2 -14.62 -7.47 18.37
C GLY A 2 -14.35 -8.55 17.32
N GLU A 3 -14.11 -9.79 17.75
CA GLU A 3 -13.71 -10.93 16.91
C GLU A 3 -14.70 -11.19 15.74
N THR A 4 -16.00 -10.93 15.95
CA THR A 4 -17.04 -11.05 14.92
C THR A 4 -16.95 -9.99 13.82
N ASN A 5 -16.43 -8.80 14.14
CA ASN A 5 -16.24 -7.72 13.17
C ASN A 5 -14.98 -7.93 12.32
N LEU A 6 -13.92 -8.53 12.90
CA LEU A 6 -12.72 -8.98 12.18
C LEU A 6 -13.07 -10.01 11.10
N LYS A 7 -13.80 -11.07 11.46
CA LYS A 7 -14.24 -12.10 10.48
C LYS A 7 -15.10 -11.53 9.35
N LYS A 8 -15.91 -10.50 9.62
CA LYS A 8 -16.70 -9.80 8.59
C LYS A 8 -15.84 -8.93 7.68
N ALA A 9 -14.83 -8.23 8.23
CA ALA A 9 -13.90 -7.43 7.44
C ALA A 9 -13.04 -8.31 6.52
N GLU A 10 -12.55 -9.45 7.02
CA GLU A 10 -11.83 -10.45 6.23
C GLU A 10 -12.67 -10.98 5.06
N LYS A 11 -13.96 -11.24 5.29
CA LYS A 11 -14.86 -11.68 4.22
C LYS A 11 -14.96 -10.64 3.09
N GLY A 12 -15.00 -9.34 3.41
CA GLY A 12 -15.01 -8.27 2.40
C GLY A 12 -13.72 -8.21 1.58
N ALA A 13 -12.57 -8.39 2.23
CA ALA A 13 -11.27 -8.48 1.55
C ALA A 13 -11.18 -9.70 0.63
N TRP A 14 -11.64 -10.87 1.09
CA TRP A 14 -11.69 -12.08 0.27
C TRP A 14 -12.58 -11.95 -0.96
N ILE A 15 -13.71 -11.26 -0.84
CA ILE A 15 -14.60 -10.97 -1.99
C ILE A 15 -13.84 -10.14 -3.04
N SER A 16 -13.10 -9.09 -2.63
CA SER A 16 -12.25 -8.32 -3.55
C SER A 16 -11.20 -9.18 -4.22
N ILE A 17 -10.44 -9.98 -3.46
CA ILE A 17 -9.38 -10.83 -4.02
C ILE A 17 -9.95 -11.85 -5.03
N SER A 18 -11.06 -12.50 -4.70
CA SER A 18 -11.73 -13.43 -5.62
C SER A 18 -12.26 -12.71 -6.88
N ALA A 19 -12.81 -11.51 -6.73
CA ALA A 19 -13.23 -10.68 -7.85
C ALA A 19 -12.05 -10.34 -8.78
N TYR A 20 -10.92 -9.93 -8.21
CA TYR A 20 -9.71 -9.62 -8.98
C TYR A 20 -9.18 -10.82 -9.75
N ILE A 21 -9.07 -11.99 -9.11
CA ILE A 21 -8.59 -13.21 -9.77
C ILE A 21 -9.49 -13.57 -10.96
N LEU A 22 -10.81 -13.57 -10.75
CA LEU A 22 -11.77 -13.93 -11.78
C LEU A 22 -11.77 -12.92 -12.93
N LEU A 23 -11.83 -11.62 -12.62
CA LEU A 23 -11.85 -10.58 -13.64
C LEU A 23 -10.54 -10.48 -14.40
N SER A 24 -9.39 -10.61 -13.74
CA SER A 24 -8.09 -10.60 -14.42
C SER A 24 -8.00 -11.74 -15.43
N ALA A 25 -8.40 -12.97 -15.06
CA ALA A 25 -8.40 -14.11 -15.97
C ALA A 25 -9.32 -13.87 -17.19
N ILE A 26 -10.53 -13.35 -16.97
CA ILE A 26 -11.47 -13.05 -18.06
C ILE A 26 -10.93 -11.92 -18.96
N LYS A 27 -10.45 -10.81 -18.40
CA LYS A 27 -9.95 -9.66 -19.15
C LYS A 27 -8.72 -10.02 -19.97
N LEU A 28 -7.74 -10.73 -19.39
CA LEU A 28 -6.53 -11.13 -20.11
C LEU A 28 -6.85 -12.10 -21.26
N THR A 29 -7.71 -13.10 -21.03
CA THR A 29 -8.10 -14.03 -22.10
C THR A 29 -8.90 -13.33 -23.20
N ALA A 30 -9.92 -12.54 -22.84
CA ALA A 30 -10.75 -11.82 -23.79
C ALA A 30 -9.97 -10.74 -24.55
N GLY A 31 -9.08 -9.99 -23.87
CA GLY A 31 -8.24 -8.97 -24.47
C GLY A 31 -7.29 -9.54 -25.51
N LYS A 32 -6.67 -10.69 -25.21
CA LYS A 32 -5.78 -11.37 -26.16
C LYS A 32 -6.51 -11.95 -27.37
N ILE A 33 -7.67 -12.59 -27.15
CA ILE A 33 -8.46 -13.20 -28.24
C ILE A 33 -9.11 -12.11 -29.11
N GLY A 34 -9.56 -11.02 -28.48
CA GLY A 34 -10.25 -9.92 -29.15
C GLY A 34 -9.35 -8.78 -29.60
N HIS A 35 -8.02 -8.95 -29.52
CA HIS A 35 -7.00 -7.98 -29.95
C HIS A 35 -7.20 -6.57 -29.35
N SER A 36 -7.59 -6.49 -28.06
CA SER A 36 -7.68 -5.21 -27.34
C SER A 36 -6.52 -5.05 -26.37
N GLU A 37 -5.75 -3.99 -26.55
CA GLU A 37 -4.67 -3.61 -25.66
C GLU A 37 -5.18 -2.97 -24.38
N ALA A 38 -6.27 -2.19 -24.46
CA ALA A 38 -6.83 -1.54 -23.28
C ALA A 38 -7.37 -2.58 -22.30
N LEU A 39 -8.07 -3.61 -22.80
CA LEU A 39 -8.58 -4.69 -21.97
C LEU A 39 -7.45 -5.56 -21.41
N TRP A 40 -6.39 -5.79 -22.20
CA TRP A 40 -5.20 -6.50 -21.75
C TRP A 40 -4.48 -5.74 -20.64
N ALA A 41 -4.29 -4.42 -20.80
CA ALA A 41 -3.69 -3.54 -19.80
C ALA A 41 -4.52 -3.49 -18.50
N ASP A 42 -5.84 -3.38 -18.60
CA ASP A 42 -6.76 -3.43 -17.46
C ASP A 42 -6.69 -4.80 -16.74
N GLY A 43 -6.63 -5.90 -17.49
CA GLY A 43 -6.42 -7.23 -16.94
C GLY A 43 -5.08 -7.39 -16.21
N LEU A 44 -4.01 -6.79 -16.74
CA LEU A 44 -2.68 -6.77 -16.12
C LEU A 44 -2.65 -5.89 -14.86
N ASN A 45 -3.35 -4.75 -14.85
CA ASN A 45 -3.50 -3.91 -13.67
C ASN A 45 -4.08 -4.72 -12.49
N ASN A 46 -5.21 -5.43 -12.72
CA ASN A 46 -5.78 -6.28 -11.68
C ASN A 46 -4.87 -7.46 -11.30
N LEU A 47 -4.10 -8.01 -12.25
CA LEU A 47 -3.14 -9.07 -11.94
C LEU A 47 -2.03 -8.55 -11.01
N THR A 48 -1.51 -7.36 -11.29
CA THR A 48 -0.47 -6.73 -10.47
C THR A 48 -0.96 -6.43 -9.06
N ASP A 49 -2.22 -6.04 -8.88
CA ASP A 49 -2.80 -5.82 -7.54
C ASP A 49 -2.89 -7.11 -6.73
N ILE A 50 -3.24 -8.23 -7.37
CA ILE A 50 -3.25 -9.56 -6.73
C ILE A 50 -1.84 -9.95 -6.31
N LEU A 51 -0.85 -9.78 -7.20
CA LEU A 51 0.55 -10.11 -6.93
C LEU A 51 1.12 -9.24 -5.81
N ALA A 52 0.82 -7.94 -5.80
CA ALA A 52 1.21 -7.03 -4.74
C ALA A 52 0.59 -7.44 -3.40
N SER A 53 -0.71 -7.73 -3.38
CA SER A 53 -1.41 -8.21 -2.18
C SER A 53 -0.82 -9.53 -1.67
N ALA A 54 -0.50 -10.47 -2.57
CA ALA A 54 0.12 -11.74 -2.22
C ALA A 54 1.53 -11.56 -1.65
N ALA A 55 2.34 -10.68 -2.26
CA ALA A 55 3.67 -10.35 -1.76
C ALA A 55 3.61 -9.74 -0.35
N VAL A 56 2.73 -8.76 -0.13
CA VAL A 56 2.50 -8.16 1.20
C VAL A 56 2.07 -9.22 2.21
N LEU A 57 1.13 -10.12 1.87
CA LEU A 57 0.71 -11.18 2.78
C LEU A 57 1.84 -12.15 3.14
N ILE A 58 2.69 -12.51 2.18
CA ILE A 58 3.88 -13.33 2.43
C ILE A 58 4.86 -12.58 3.33
N GLY A 59 5.14 -11.31 3.03
CA GLY A 59 6.00 -10.43 3.82
C GLY A 59 5.51 -10.31 5.27
N LEU A 60 4.20 -10.11 5.46
CA LEU A 60 3.56 -10.05 6.77
C LEU A 60 3.67 -11.37 7.54
N ARG A 61 3.50 -12.52 6.88
CA ARG A 61 3.68 -13.83 7.52
C ARG A 61 5.13 -14.04 7.98
N ILE A 62 6.09 -13.55 7.20
CA ILE A 62 7.51 -13.61 7.58
C ILE A 62 7.80 -12.63 8.71
N SER A 63 7.21 -11.43 8.68
CA SER A 63 7.44 -10.37 9.66
C SER A 63 6.97 -10.71 11.07
N GLN A 64 5.97 -11.60 11.17
CA GLN A 64 5.47 -12.14 12.44
C GLN A 64 6.38 -13.19 13.09
N LYS A 65 7.47 -13.62 12.43
CA LYS A 65 8.42 -14.54 13.05
C LYS A 65 9.17 -13.85 14.21
N PRO A 66 9.32 -14.53 15.36
CA PRO A 66 10.08 -13.99 16.48
C PRO A 66 11.56 -13.78 16.11
N PRO A 67 12.29 -12.94 16.86
CA PRO A 67 13.74 -12.80 16.72
C PRO A 67 14.49 -14.13 16.80
N ASP A 68 15.53 -14.26 15.99
CA ASP A 68 16.43 -15.41 15.94
C ASP A 68 17.90 -14.97 16.03
N ASP A 69 18.84 -15.91 15.88
CA ASP A 69 20.26 -15.62 16.09
C ASP A 69 20.88 -14.68 15.05
N ASN A 70 20.35 -14.65 13.82
CA ASN A 70 20.81 -13.75 12.76
C ASN A 70 19.92 -12.50 12.60
N HIS A 71 18.76 -12.44 13.26
CA HIS A 71 17.87 -11.27 13.29
C HIS A 71 17.41 -10.98 14.73
N ARG A 72 18.32 -10.40 15.53
CA ARG A 72 18.06 -10.05 16.95
C ARG A 72 16.92 -9.03 17.14
N TYR A 73 16.67 -8.18 16.14
CA TYR A 73 15.54 -7.23 16.12
C TYR A 73 14.25 -7.83 15.52
N GLY A 74 14.28 -9.09 15.08
CA GLY A 74 13.16 -9.76 14.42
C GLY A 74 13.08 -9.53 12.92
N HIS A 75 11.98 -9.97 12.33
CA HIS A 75 11.76 -10.04 10.87
C HIS A 75 10.84 -8.94 10.33
N SER A 76 10.54 -7.91 11.12
CA SER A 76 9.56 -6.86 10.82
C SER A 76 9.74 -6.23 9.42
N ARG A 77 10.99 -6.00 8.98
CA ARG A 77 11.32 -5.42 7.67
C ARG A 77 10.97 -6.31 6.47
N ALA A 78 10.66 -7.59 6.67
CA ALA A 78 10.27 -8.49 5.57
C ALA A 78 9.02 -8.01 4.82
N GLU A 79 8.09 -7.36 5.52
CA GLU A 79 6.90 -6.75 4.91
C GLU A 79 7.25 -5.61 3.95
N THR A 80 8.14 -4.70 4.37
CA THR A 80 8.61 -3.59 3.55
C THR A 80 9.39 -4.09 2.32
N ILE A 81 10.25 -5.09 2.50
CA ILE A 81 11.01 -5.71 1.40
C ILE A 81 10.07 -6.36 0.38
N ALA A 82 9.04 -7.08 0.84
CA ALA A 82 8.06 -7.70 -0.05
C ALA A 82 7.26 -6.65 -0.85
N SER A 83 6.89 -5.54 -0.20
CA SER A 83 6.21 -4.40 -0.84
C SER A 83 7.08 -3.74 -1.91
N LEU A 84 8.38 -3.57 -1.62
CA LEU A 84 9.35 -3.05 -2.58
C LEU A 84 9.50 -3.97 -3.80
N MET A 85 9.62 -5.29 -3.58
CA MET A 85 9.69 -6.27 -4.66
C MET A 85 8.43 -6.27 -5.52
N ALA A 86 7.25 -6.19 -4.91
CA ALA A 86 5.99 -6.06 -5.63
C ALA A 86 5.99 -4.81 -6.51
N ALA A 87 6.37 -3.66 -5.97
CA ALA A 87 6.44 -2.40 -6.71
C ALA A 87 7.35 -2.50 -7.95
N LEU A 88 8.49 -3.17 -7.85
CA LEU A 88 9.39 -3.39 -9.00
C LEU A 88 8.77 -4.28 -10.08
N ILE A 89 8.07 -5.34 -9.69
CA ILE A 89 7.33 -6.21 -10.63
C ILE A 89 6.24 -5.39 -11.34
N MET A 90 5.45 -4.64 -10.59
CA MET A 90 4.39 -3.80 -11.15
C MET A 90 4.93 -2.73 -12.09
N PHE A 91 6.05 -2.08 -11.75
CA PHE A 91 6.69 -1.11 -12.62
C PHE A 91 7.13 -1.74 -13.94
N THR A 92 7.69 -2.95 -13.89
CA THR A 92 8.08 -3.72 -15.08
C THR A 92 6.87 -4.02 -15.97
N VAL A 93 5.77 -4.49 -15.38
CA VAL A 93 4.52 -4.77 -16.10
C VAL A 93 3.93 -3.49 -16.71
N GLY A 94 3.84 -2.41 -15.95
CA GLY A 94 3.31 -1.12 -16.42
C GLY A 94 4.16 -0.55 -17.56
N PHE A 95 5.49 -0.61 -17.44
CA PHE A 95 6.40 -0.19 -18.51
C PHE A 95 6.23 -1.05 -19.76
N GLN A 96 6.10 -2.37 -19.60
CA GLN A 96 5.85 -3.28 -20.72
C GLN A 96 4.55 -2.94 -21.46
N VAL A 97 3.46 -2.67 -20.73
CA VAL A 97 2.17 -2.25 -21.31
C VAL A 97 2.35 -0.98 -22.14
N ILE A 98 2.97 0.06 -21.56
CA ILE A 98 3.21 1.32 -22.27
C ILE A 98 4.03 1.09 -23.54
N PHE A 99 5.13 0.34 -23.44
CA PHE A 99 6.02 0.06 -24.56
C PHE A 99 5.30 -0.69 -25.69
N GLN A 100 4.55 -1.73 -25.35
CA GLN A 100 3.78 -2.51 -26.33
C GLN A 100 2.72 -1.66 -27.02
N SER A 101 1.99 -0.83 -26.26
CA SER A 101 0.94 0.01 -26.85
C SER A 101 1.48 1.15 -27.72
N ILE A 102 2.64 1.70 -27.38
CA ILE A 102 3.34 2.66 -28.25
C ILE A 102 3.81 1.94 -29.53
N GLN A 103 4.35 0.74 -29.43
CA GLN A 103 4.80 -0.02 -30.59
C GLN A 103 3.64 -0.32 -31.55
N SER A 104 2.50 -0.76 -31.02
CA SER A 104 1.29 -1.03 -31.78
C SER A 104 0.75 0.21 -32.50
N PHE A 105 0.79 1.35 -31.83
CA PHE A 105 0.45 2.64 -32.42
C PHE A 105 1.29 2.97 -33.66
N TYR A 106 2.60 2.68 -33.65
CA TYR A 106 3.48 2.94 -34.79
C TYR A 106 3.35 1.91 -35.91
N GLN A 107 3.19 0.63 -35.56
CA GLN A 107 3.17 -0.47 -36.53
C GLN A 107 1.89 -0.51 -37.37
N HIS A 108 0.84 0.27 -37.00
CA HIS A 108 -0.50 0.20 -37.61
C HIS A 108 -1.07 -1.24 -37.62
N ASP A 109 -0.52 -2.13 -36.80
CA ASP A 109 -0.96 -3.51 -36.59
C ASP A 109 -2.20 -3.58 -35.67
N ALA A 110 -2.81 -2.43 -35.36
CA ALA A 110 -4.03 -2.29 -34.60
C ALA A 110 -5.18 -2.94 -35.37
N SER A 111 -5.29 -4.25 -35.22
CA SER A 111 -6.47 -5.02 -35.59
C SER A 111 -7.63 -4.43 -34.79
N ASP A 112 -8.71 -4.03 -35.49
CA ASP A 112 -9.83 -3.40 -34.80
C ASP A 112 -10.33 -4.33 -33.68
N PRO A 113 -10.39 -3.84 -32.43
CA PRO A 113 -10.79 -4.66 -31.30
C PRO A 113 -12.18 -5.25 -31.52
N ASN A 114 -12.32 -6.53 -31.18
CA ASN A 114 -13.63 -7.18 -31.25
C ASN A 114 -14.57 -6.54 -30.23
N ILE A 115 -15.80 -6.21 -30.63
CA ILE A 115 -16.83 -5.61 -29.75
C ILE A 115 -17.06 -6.41 -28.45
N MET A 116 -16.79 -7.72 -28.46
CA MET A 116 -16.84 -8.56 -27.24
C MET A 116 -15.91 -8.04 -26.15
N THR A 117 -14.77 -7.44 -26.49
CA THR A 117 -13.81 -6.88 -25.52
C THR A 117 -14.38 -5.66 -24.79
N ALA A 118 -15.10 -4.78 -25.49
CA ALA A 118 -15.81 -3.65 -24.87
C ALA A 118 -16.88 -4.14 -23.88
N LEU A 119 -17.61 -5.19 -24.26
CA LEU A 119 -18.63 -5.79 -23.41
C LEU A 119 -18.01 -6.40 -22.14
N VAL A 120 -16.88 -7.10 -22.27
CA VAL A 120 -16.14 -7.63 -21.11
C VAL A 120 -15.62 -6.50 -20.21
N ALA A 121 -15.09 -5.41 -20.78
CA ALA A 121 -14.64 -4.25 -20.03
C ALA A 121 -15.79 -3.60 -19.23
N LEU A 122 -16.94 -3.39 -19.89
CA LEU A 122 -18.14 -2.84 -19.23
C LEU A 122 -18.69 -3.74 -18.13
N LEU A 123 -18.81 -5.05 -18.39
CA LEU A 123 -19.25 -6.00 -17.37
C LEU A 123 -18.30 -6.03 -16.17
N SER A 124 -16.99 -5.95 -16.43
CA SER A 124 -15.98 -5.87 -15.38
C SER A 124 -16.12 -4.59 -14.55
N ALA A 125 -16.35 -3.45 -15.19
CA ALA A 125 -16.60 -2.18 -14.51
C ALA A 125 -17.84 -2.25 -13.61
N VAL A 126 -18.95 -2.79 -14.11
CA VAL A 126 -20.19 -2.96 -13.34
C VAL A 126 -19.97 -3.89 -12.15
N PHE A 127 -19.30 -5.02 -12.38
CA PHE A 127 -19.01 -5.99 -11.33
C PHE A 127 -18.14 -5.37 -10.24
N MET A 128 -17.06 -4.69 -10.62
CA MET A 128 -16.15 -4.06 -9.66
C MET A 128 -16.81 -2.91 -8.90
N PHE A 129 -17.68 -2.14 -9.57
CA PHE A 129 -18.50 -1.13 -8.91
C PHE A 129 -19.46 -1.75 -7.87
N ALA A 130 -20.04 -2.92 -8.15
CA ALA A 130 -20.86 -3.63 -7.19
C ALA A 130 -20.04 -4.09 -5.96
N VAL A 131 -18.83 -4.61 -6.17
CA VAL A 131 -17.90 -4.97 -5.09
C VAL A 131 -17.50 -3.73 -4.27
N TYR A 132 -17.22 -2.60 -4.92
CA TYR A 132 -16.98 -1.31 -4.28
C TYR A 132 -18.14 -0.91 -3.36
N VAL A 133 -19.38 -0.89 -3.86
CA VAL A 133 -20.56 -0.49 -3.07
C VAL A 133 -20.74 -1.40 -1.86
N TYR A 134 -20.53 -2.70 -2.03
CA TYR A 134 -20.60 -3.66 -0.94
C TYR A 134 -19.52 -3.40 0.13
N ASN A 135 -18.25 -3.29 -0.26
CA ASN A 135 -17.14 -3.07 0.67
C ASN A 135 -17.19 -1.68 1.32
N LEU A 136 -17.68 -0.64 0.63
CA LEU A 136 -17.87 0.68 1.21
C LEU A 136 -18.95 0.68 2.30
N ARG A 137 -20.07 -0.01 2.08
CA ARG A 137 -21.12 -0.13 3.11
C ARG A 137 -20.59 -0.90 4.32
N LEU A 138 -19.83 -1.96 4.06
CA LEU A 138 -19.26 -2.80 5.11
C LEU A 138 -18.17 -2.08 5.90
N SER A 139 -17.32 -1.28 5.24
CA SER A 139 -16.25 -0.50 5.90
C SER A 139 -16.82 0.55 6.83
N LYS A 140 -17.88 1.26 6.42
CA LYS A 140 -18.60 2.21 7.27
C LYS A 140 -19.29 1.52 8.46
N LYS A 141 -19.90 0.36 8.24
CA LYS A 141 -20.56 -0.40 9.31
C LYS A 141 -19.58 -0.91 10.36
N LEU A 142 -18.37 -1.27 9.95
CA LEU A 142 -17.34 -1.83 10.81
C LEU A 142 -16.32 -0.80 11.31
N ASN A 143 -16.39 0.46 10.85
CA ASN A 143 -15.35 1.48 11.03
C ASN A 143 -13.94 0.96 10.68
N SER A 144 -13.83 0.21 9.58
CA SER A 144 -12.57 -0.39 9.14
C SER A 144 -11.89 0.47 8.08
N LYS A 145 -10.75 1.07 8.44
CA LYS A 145 -9.89 1.83 7.50
C LYS A 145 -9.33 0.93 6.39
N ALA A 146 -8.89 -0.27 6.72
CA ALA A 146 -8.36 -1.23 5.75
C ALA A 146 -9.40 -1.61 4.69
N LEU A 147 -10.64 -1.91 5.11
CA LEU A 147 -11.71 -2.25 4.19
C LEU A 147 -12.19 -1.03 3.38
N TYR A 148 -12.08 0.17 3.94
CA TYR A 148 -12.34 1.40 3.20
C TYR A 148 -11.31 1.61 2.09
N SER A 149 -10.02 1.37 2.36
CA SER A 149 -8.95 1.41 1.35
C SER A 149 -9.25 0.43 0.21
N ALA A 150 -9.48 -0.85 0.55
CA ALA A 150 -9.83 -1.87 -0.44
C ALA A 150 -11.08 -1.50 -1.27
N ALA A 151 -12.05 -0.79 -0.70
CA ALA A 151 -13.19 -0.29 -1.46
C ALA A 151 -12.76 0.80 -2.46
N GLN A 152 -11.86 1.72 -2.09
CA GLN A 152 -11.37 2.74 -3.04
C GLN A 152 -10.56 2.11 -4.18
N ASP A 153 -9.80 1.05 -3.91
CA ASP A 153 -9.08 0.30 -4.95
C ASP A 153 -10.07 -0.28 -5.96
N ASN A 154 -11.08 -1.01 -5.48
CA ASN A 154 -12.18 -1.51 -6.33
C ASN A 154 -12.83 -0.38 -7.18
N ARG A 155 -12.99 0.83 -6.61
CA ARG A 155 -13.55 1.97 -7.34
C ARG A 155 -12.61 2.44 -8.44
N SER A 156 -11.31 2.53 -8.16
CA SER A 156 -10.29 2.90 -9.14
C SER A 156 -10.31 1.92 -10.31
N ASP A 157 -10.35 0.63 -10.03
CA ASP A 157 -10.41 -0.42 -11.06
C ASP A 157 -11.69 -0.39 -11.89
N ALA A 158 -12.83 -0.10 -11.27
CA ALA A 158 -14.06 0.10 -12.01
C ALA A 158 -13.92 1.26 -13.02
N LEU A 159 -13.26 2.36 -12.64
CA LEU A 159 -13.00 3.49 -13.53
C LEU A 159 -11.99 3.17 -14.63
N VAL A 160 -10.95 2.39 -14.32
CA VAL A 160 -9.98 1.88 -15.31
C VAL A 160 -10.70 1.04 -16.36
N SER A 161 -11.57 0.11 -15.95
CA SER A 161 -12.39 -0.69 -16.87
C SER A 161 -13.36 0.14 -17.71
N VAL A 162 -13.95 1.21 -17.16
CA VAL A 162 -14.76 2.15 -17.96
C VAL A 162 -13.89 2.86 -19.00
N GLY A 163 -12.70 3.34 -18.61
CA GLY A 163 -11.76 3.98 -19.53
C GLY A 163 -11.35 3.04 -20.67
N ALA A 164 -11.03 1.79 -20.35
CA ALA A 164 -10.75 0.75 -21.34
C ALA A 164 -11.94 0.52 -22.28
N ALA A 165 -13.16 0.37 -21.74
CA ALA A 165 -14.38 0.21 -22.55
C ALA A 165 -14.58 1.37 -23.53
N VAL A 166 -14.37 2.62 -23.08
CA VAL A 166 -14.48 3.81 -23.93
C VAL A 166 -13.41 3.80 -25.03
N GLY A 167 -12.16 3.43 -24.70
CA GLY A 167 -11.09 3.28 -25.68
C GLY A 167 -11.40 2.24 -26.76
N ILE A 168 -11.90 1.08 -26.35
CA ILE A 168 -12.29 -0.02 -27.24
C ILE A 168 -13.46 0.40 -28.14
N LEU A 169 -14.52 0.98 -27.56
CA LEU A 169 -15.69 1.42 -28.34
C LEU A 169 -15.31 2.50 -29.35
N GLY A 170 -14.46 3.45 -28.95
CA GLY A 170 -13.93 4.46 -29.86
C GLY A 170 -13.15 3.85 -31.02
N SER A 171 -12.28 2.87 -30.73
CA SER A 171 -11.56 2.09 -31.73
C SER A 171 -12.49 1.39 -32.71
N TYR A 172 -13.55 0.73 -32.19
CA TYR A 172 -14.57 0.05 -32.99
C TYR A 172 -15.34 0.99 -33.95
N PHE A 173 -15.55 2.26 -33.58
CA PHE A 173 -16.19 3.27 -34.45
C PHE A 173 -15.24 3.94 -35.44
N GLY A 174 -14.02 3.41 -35.63
CA GLY A 174 -13.05 3.88 -36.62
C GLY A 174 -11.99 4.84 -36.09
N LEU A 175 -11.90 5.02 -34.77
CA LEU A 175 -10.80 5.75 -34.12
C LEU A 175 -9.78 4.77 -33.55
N SER A 176 -9.13 3.98 -34.41
CA SER A 176 -8.30 2.83 -34.01
C SER A 176 -7.16 3.15 -33.03
N TRP A 177 -6.78 4.42 -32.90
CA TRP A 177 -5.79 4.91 -31.94
C TRP A 177 -6.29 4.99 -30.48
N LEU A 178 -7.60 4.92 -30.24
CA LEU A 178 -8.17 5.09 -28.90
C LEU A 178 -7.93 3.89 -27.98
N ASP A 179 -7.90 2.66 -28.49
CA ASP A 179 -7.62 1.47 -27.68
C ASP A 179 -6.14 1.44 -27.21
N PRO A 180 -5.12 1.63 -28.07
CA PRO A 180 -3.74 1.79 -27.62
C PRO A 180 -3.53 2.98 -26.69
N LEU A 181 -4.22 4.12 -26.93
CA LEU A 181 -4.12 5.26 -26.02
C LEU A 181 -4.69 4.92 -24.63
N ALA A 182 -5.84 4.27 -24.57
CA ALA A 182 -6.42 3.83 -23.30
C ALA A 182 -5.45 2.87 -22.58
N ALA A 183 -4.84 1.92 -23.30
CA ALA A 183 -3.82 1.03 -22.76
C ALA A 183 -2.59 1.77 -22.19
N VAL A 184 -2.08 2.80 -22.89
CA VAL A 184 -1.00 3.66 -22.39
C VAL A 184 -1.42 4.39 -21.11
N ILE A 185 -2.63 4.92 -21.04
CA ILE A 185 -3.14 5.59 -19.84
C ILE A 185 -3.19 4.60 -18.67
N VAL A 186 -3.71 3.38 -18.88
CA VAL A 186 -3.72 2.34 -17.85
C VAL A 186 -2.30 1.97 -17.43
N GLY A 187 -1.38 1.78 -18.36
CA GLY A 187 0.04 1.52 -18.07
C GLY A 187 0.68 2.62 -17.23
N LEU A 188 0.39 3.90 -17.51
CA LEU A 188 0.85 5.03 -16.71
C LEU A 188 0.26 5.02 -15.29
N MET A 189 -1.00 4.61 -15.14
CA MET A 189 -1.63 4.42 -13.83
C MET A 189 -0.92 3.32 -13.03
N ILE A 190 -0.64 2.16 -13.65
CA ILE A 190 0.14 1.08 -13.01
C ILE A 190 1.51 1.60 -12.55
N CYS A 191 2.25 2.29 -13.42
CA CYS A 191 3.57 2.85 -13.09
C CYS A 191 3.49 3.88 -11.95
N ARG A 192 2.46 4.73 -11.92
CA ARG A 192 2.24 5.71 -10.86
C ARG A 192 1.98 5.02 -9.52
N THR A 193 1.14 3.99 -9.49
CA THR A 193 0.85 3.20 -8.29
C THR A 193 2.12 2.50 -7.81
N ALA A 194 2.85 1.84 -8.71
CA ALA A 194 4.12 1.20 -8.41
C ALA A 194 5.16 2.18 -7.83
N TRP A 195 5.27 3.38 -8.40
CA TRP A 195 6.16 4.41 -7.88
C TRP A 195 5.78 4.88 -6.48
N GLY A 196 4.47 5.00 -6.19
CA GLY A 196 3.98 5.33 -4.84
C GLY A 196 4.43 4.30 -3.81
N ILE A 197 4.16 3.02 -4.08
CA ILE A 197 4.54 1.92 -3.18
C ILE A 197 6.07 1.83 -3.06
N PHE A 198 6.80 1.96 -4.17
CA PHE A 198 8.26 1.98 -4.16
C PHE A 198 8.80 3.09 -3.27
N LYS A 199 8.27 4.31 -3.40
CA LYS A 199 8.70 5.47 -2.62
C LYS A 199 8.44 5.25 -1.13
N GLU A 200 7.24 4.79 -0.75
CA GLU A 200 6.89 4.52 0.64
C GLU A 200 7.80 3.42 1.23
N ALA A 201 7.93 2.29 0.55
CA ALA A 201 8.80 1.20 1.00
C ALA A 201 10.29 1.61 1.08
N SER A 202 10.75 2.47 0.17
CA SER A 202 12.12 3.02 0.22
C SER A 202 12.32 3.92 1.43
N LEU A 203 11.35 4.81 1.71
CA LEU A 203 11.38 5.69 2.87
C LEU A 203 11.44 4.89 4.16
N ASP A 204 10.60 3.87 4.30
CA ASP A 204 10.58 2.96 5.45
C ASP A 204 11.93 2.22 5.62
N LEU A 205 12.52 1.73 4.53
CA LEU A 205 13.84 1.05 4.59
C LEU A 205 14.97 2.00 5.00
N THR A 206 14.84 3.29 4.67
CA THR A 206 15.79 4.34 5.04
C THR A 206 15.47 5.04 6.36
N ASP A 207 14.58 4.46 7.17
CA ASP A 207 14.21 4.96 8.50
C ASP A 207 13.60 6.37 8.49
N ALA A 208 12.88 6.72 7.42
CA ALA A 208 12.10 7.96 7.38
C ALA A 208 10.94 7.90 8.38
N PHE A 209 10.57 9.07 8.93
CA PHE A 209 9.47 9.19 9.87
C PHE A 209 8.70 10.50 9.66
N GLU A 210 7.41 10.50 9.99
CA GLU A 210 6.53 11.64 9.79
C GLU A 210 6.86 12.79 10.77
N VAL A 211 7.12 13.98 10.23
CA VAL A 211 7.64 15.13 10.99
C VAL A 211 6.64 15.59 12.05
N GLU A 212 5.35 15.60 11.74
CA GLU A 212 4.28 15.97 12.65
C GLU A 212 4.19 15.01 13.84
N LYS A 213 4.24 13.69 13.58
CA LYS A 213 4.27 12.69 14.65
C LYS A 213 5.53 12.77 15.48
N LEU A 214 6.69 13.02 14.88
CA LEU A 214 7.94 13.19 15.63
C LEU A 214 7.83 14.35 16.64
N LYS A 215 7.20 15.47 16.23
CA LYS A 215 6.94 16.61 17.13
C LYS A 215 5.94 16.27 18.23
N GLU A 216 4.93 15.45 17.95
CA GLU A 216 3.99 14.97 18.97
C GLU A 216 4.70 14.10 20.02
N LEU A 217 5.56 13.17 19.58
CA LEU A 217 6.40 12.37 20.46
C LEU A 217 7.30 13.26 21.33
N GLU A 218 8.03 14.18 20.70
CA GLU A 218 8.90 15.14 21.40
C GLU A 218 8.13 15.98 22.44
N ALA A 219 6.93 16.42 22.10
CA ALA A 219 6.08 17.18 23.01
C ALA A 219 5.61 16.34 24.21
N THR A 220 5.35 15.05 24.03
CA THR A 220 5.03 14.15 25.15
C THR A 220 6.26 13.93 26.03
N ILE A 221 7.45 13.69 25.46
CA ILE A 221 8.69 13.52 26.24
C ILE A 221 9.02 14.78 27.05
N ASN A 222 8.95 15.97 26.43
CA ASN A 222 9.20 17.24 27.11
C ASN A 222 8.20 17.53 28.25
N LYS A 223 7.00 16.97 28.21
CA LYS A 223 5.99 17.13 29.27
C LYS A 223 6.15 16.13 30.41
N THR A 224 7.05 15.16 30.29
CA THR A 224 7.27 14.15 31.32
C THR A 224 8.00 14.77 32.53
N PRO A 225 7.49 14.59 33.77
CA PRO A 225 8.14 15.11 34.96
C PRO A 225 9.59 14.61 35.10
N GLY A 226 10.50 15.53 35.41
CA GLY A 226 11.94 15.25 35.54
C GLY A 226 12.74 15.46 34.25
N VAL A 227 12.09 15.49 33.09
CA VAL A 227 12.71 15.90 31.83
C VAL A 227 12.83 17.42 31.81
N LYS A 228 14.05 17.94 31.60
CA LYS A 228 14.31 19.38 31.47
C LYS A 228 14.19 19.83 30.01
N LEU A 229 14.75 19.04 29.11
CA LEU A 229 14.80 19.31 27.68
C LEU A 229 15.06 18.02 26.91
N VAL A 230 14.41 17.85 25.75
CA VAL A 230 14.79 16.84 24.76
C VAL A 230 15.95 17.38 23.92
N LYS A 231 17.12 16.73 23.98
CA LYS A 231 18.31 17.10 23.21
C LYS A 231 18.22 16.64 21.77
N ASP A 232 17.79 15.39 21.57
CA ASP A 232 17.69 14.73 20.28
C ASP A 232 16.57 13.69 20.34
N ILE A 233 15.82 13.55 19.26
CA ILE A 233 14.80 12.52 19.10
C ILE A 233 14.81 12.01 17.67
N LYS A 234 14.82 10.70 17.53
CA LYS A 234 14.73 9.98 16.27
C LYS A 234 13.65 8.93 16.41
N ALA A 235 12.88 8.73 15.36
CA ALA A 235 11.91 7.65 15.29
C ALA A 235 12.01 6.97 13.94
N ARG A 236 11.68 5.68 13.91
CA ARG A 236 11.65 4.87 12.68
C ARG A 236 10.52 3.85 12.74
N LEU A 237 10.09 3.39 11.58
CA LEU A 237 9.14 2.29 11.44
C LEU A 237 9.86 0.98 11.14
N HIS A 238 9.52 -0.06 11.88
CA HIS A 238 9.92 -1.45 11.61
C HIS A 238 8.66 -2.27 11.37
N GLY A 239 8.27 -2.39 10.10
CA GLY A 239 6.94 -2.90 9.73
C GLY A 239 5.87 -1.93 10.25
N ASN A 240 4.96 -2.43 11.09
CA ASN A 240 3.92 -1.60 11.72
C ASN A 240 4.29 -1.07 13.12
N ARG A 241 5.55 -1.24 13.54
CA ARG A 241 6.02 -0.83 14.88
C ARG A 241 6.81 0.46 14.82
N THR A 242 6.51 1.40 15.69
CA THR A 242 7.28 2.62 15.90
C THR A 242 8.35 2.36 16.94
N ILE A 243 9.60 2.68 16.59
CA ILE A 243 10.76 2.63 17.48
C ILE A 243 11.28 4.04 17.67
N VAL A 244 11.54 4.45 18.92
CA VAL A 244 12.01 5.79 19.26
C VAL A 244 13.37 5.72 19.95
N ASP A 245 14.34 6.49 19.47
CA ASP A 245 15.61 6.73 20.13
C ASP A 245 15.64 8.21 20.57
N ALA A 246 15.74 8.48 21.88
CA ALA A 246 15.71 9.85 22.40
C ALA A 246 16.82 10.09 23.40
N THR A 247 17.35 11.33 23.43
CA THR A 247 18.26 11.81 24.47
C THR A 247 17.61 12.95 25.23
N ILE A 248 17.50 12.79 26.54
CA ILE A 248 16.88 13.77 27.43
C ILE A 248 17.89 14.34 28.41
N PHE A 249 17.74 15.62 28.71
CA PHE A 249 18.46 16.28 29.79
C PHE A 249 17.67 16.20 31.09
N VAL A 250 18.38 15.82 32.16
CA VAL A 250 17.85 15.78 33.53
C VAL A 250 18.76 16.54 34.49
N GLU A 251 18.30 16.71 35.73
CA GLU A 251 19.07 17.40 36.77
C GLU A 251 20.38 16.63 37.10
N PRO A 252 21.57 17.28 37.14
CA PRO A 252 22.84 16.59 37.35
C PRO A 252 23.03 15.92 38.71
N THR A 253 22.23 16.31 39.71
CA THR A 253 22.32 15.81 41.09
C THR A 253 21.54 14.52 41.31
N LEU A 254 20.81 14.04 40.31
CA LEU A 254 20.02 12.81 40.39
C LEU A 254 20.92 11.59 40.49
N THR A 255 20.47 10.61 41.28
CA THR A 255 21.03 9.26 41.28
C THR A 255 20.68 8.54 39.98
N ILE A 256 21.44 7.49 39.66
CA ILE A 256 21.16 6.63 38.49
C ILE A 256 19.75 6.04 38.56
N VAL A 257 19.27 5.70 39.77
CA VAL A 257 17.93 5.15 39.99
C VAL A 257 16.85 6.18 39.64
N GLU A 258 17.01 7.42 40.10
CA GLU A 258 16.05 8.50 39.78
C GLU A 258 16.05 8.83 38.30
N GLY A 259 17.23 8.87 37.66
CA GLY A 259 17.35 9.00 36.21
C GLY A 259 16.60 7.87 35.49
N HIS A 260 16.87 6.62 35.85
CA HIS A 260 16.20 5.47 35.26
C HIS A 260 14.68 5.54 35.39
N GLN A 261 14.15 5.98 36.55
CA GLN A 261 12.72 6.16 36.73
C GLN A 261 12.12 7.23 35.79
N ILE A 262 12.86 8.31 35.51
CA ILE A 262 12.43 9.32 34.53
C ILE A 262 12.37 8.71 33.14
N ALA A 263 13.38 7.92 32.73
CA ALA A 263 13.35 7.21 31.45
C ALA A 263 12.15 6.25 31.36
N GLU A 264 11.93 5.41 32.38
CA GLU A 264 10.79 4.48 32.41
C GLU A 264 9.45 5.22 32.30
N ASN A 265 9.29 6.35 32.99
CA ASN A 265 8.09 7.20 32.86
C ASN A 265 7.92 7.77 31.43
N VAL A 266 9.02 8.08 30.73
CA VAL A 266 8.96 8.50 29.32
C VAL A 266 8.49 7.34 28.45
N GLU A 267 9.08 6.15 28.61
CA GLU A 267 8.75 4.94 27.85
C GLU A 267 7.27 4.57 28.01
N GLU A 268 6.76 4.51 29.25
CA GLU A 268 5.35 4.21 29.54
C GLU A 268 4.38 5.20 28.89
N ARG A 269 4.73 6.49 28.86
CA ARG A 269 3.91 7.52 28.23
C ARG A 269 3.91 7.42 26.72
N LEU A 270 5.05 7.11 26.11
CA LEU A 270 5.15 6.87 24.67
C LEU A 270 4.32 5.65 24.25
N ILE A 271 4.32 4.59 25.05
CA ILE A 271 3.45 3.42 24.84
C ILE A 271 1.97 3.82 24.96
N ALA A 272 1.59 4.52 26.03
CA ALA A 272 0.19 4.81 26.35
C ALA A 272 -0.46 5.86 25.44
N GLU A 273 0.28 6.91 25.05
CA GLU A 273 -0.26 8.03 24.27
C GLU A 273 -0.07 7.83 22.76
N HIS A 274 0.97 7.11 22.33
CA HIS A 274 1.42 7.06 20.93
C HIS A 274 1.57 5.66 20.33
N ASP A 275 1.31 4.59 21.11
CA ASP A 275 1.49 3.19 20.66
C ASP A 275 2.92 2.94 20.12
N VAL A 276 3.93 3.52 20.79
CA VAL A 276 5.34 3.22 20.53
C VAL A 276 5.66 1.87 21.18
N GLN A 277 6.11 0.89 20.39
CA GLN A 277 6.34 -0.47 20.90
C GLN A 277 7.71 -0.66 21.53
N ASP A 278 8.69 0.16 21.16
CA ASP A 278 10.05 0.10 21.68
C ASP A 278 10.67 1.49 21.71
N SER A 279 11.36 1.84 22.79
CA SER A 279 12.03 3.11 22.91
C SER A 279 13.29 3.01 23.76
N ASN A 280 14.35 3.69 23.33
CA ASN A 280 15.60 3.79 24.06
C ASN A 280 15.83 5.25 24.47
N ILE A 281 15.80 5.50 25.79
CA ILE A 281 15.94 6.83 26.37
C ILE A 281 17.33 6.97 26.99
N HIS A 282 18.20 7.70 26.30
CA HIS A 282 19.49 8.10 26.83
C HIS A 282 19.35 9.32 27.72
N ILE A 283 20.01 9.30 28.88
CA ILE A 283 19.94 10.37 29.88
C ILE A 283 21.28 11.09 29.94
N GLU A 284 21.24 12.41 29.79
CA GLU A 284 22.40 13.28 29.99
C GLU A 284 22.12 14.31 31.10
N PRO A 285 23.12 14.69 31.91
CA PRO A 285 22.98 15.79 32.85
C PRO A 285 22.94 17.14 32.12
N GLN A 286 22.06 18.04 32.54
CA GLN A 286 22.05 19.42 32.05
C GLN A 286 23.17 20.21 32.74
N MET A 287 24.34 20.30 32.08
CA MET A 287 25.47 21.10 32.54
C MET A 287 25.29 22.60 32.29
#